data_AF-A0A372LI29-F1
#
_entry.id   AF-A0A372LI29-F1
#
_cell.length_a   1.000
_cell.length_b   1.000
_cell.length_c   1.000
_cell.angle_alpha   90.00
_cell.angle_beta   90.00
_cell.angle_gamma   90.00
#
_symmetry.space_group_name_H-M   'P 1'
#
loop_
_entity.id
_entity.type
_entity.pdbx_description
1 polymer ?
#
loop_
_entity_poly.entity_id
_entity_poly.type
_entity_poly.pdbx_seq_one_letter_code
_entity_poly.pdbx_strand_id
1 'polypeptide(L)'
;MLDLAILAILLIGFLIGLRRGFILQLIHLTGFVVAFIAAYVYYNDLAPKLKLWIPFPSLGDSGAVKSFFDGTGLDMAYYNAIAFAIIFFAAKIVWQMIGSMLDFIAHLPILKSLNRWGGGILGFLEVYLIIFIVLYIAALLPVESVQEPMNDSFLAEGMVKNTPFLSGKVKELWFQYTAS
;
A
#
# COMPACT_ATOMS: atom_id res chain seq x y z
N MET A 1 0.73 -14.04 14.87
CA MET A 1 2.12 -13.62 14.55
C MET A 1 2.17 -12.37 13.67
N LEU A 2 1.23 -12.21 12.72
CA LEU A 2 1.13 -11.04 11.85
C LEU A 2 0.97 -9.70 12.61
N ASP A 3 0.16 -9.66 13.67
CA ASP A 3 -0.02 -8.44 14.49
C ASP A 3 1.30 -7.92 15.06
N LEU A 4 2.15 -8.81 15.57
CA LEU A 4 3.44 -8.45 16.13
C LEU A 4 4.37 -7.88 15.04
N ALA A 5 4.34 -8.46 13.84
CA ALA A 5 5.08 -7.96 12.71
C ALA A 5 4.60 -6.56 12.29
N ILE A 6 3.28 -6.36 12.18
CA ILE A 6 2.67 -5.05 11.86
C ILE A 6 3.08 -4.01 12.91
N LEU A 7 2.96 -4.32 14.21
CA LEU A 7 3.35 -3.43 15.29
C LEU A 7 4.84 -3.07 15.24
N ALA A 8 5.71 -4.06 14.99
CA ALA A 8 7.14 -3.82 14.87
C ALA A 8 7.46 -2.89 13.68
N ILE A 9 6.84 -3.11 12.52
CA ILE A 9 7.03 -2.28 11.33
C ILE A 9 6.51 -0.86 11.56
N LEU A 10 5.33 -0.70 12.18
CA LEU A 10 4.78 0.61 12.57
C LEU A 10 5.69 1.35 13.55
N LEU A 11 6.24 0.65 14.54
CA LEU A 11 7.18 1.22 15.50
C LEU A 11 8.47 1.67 14.80
N ILE A 12 8.99 0.86 13.87
CA ILE A 12 10.15 1.23 13.05
C ILE A 12 9.84 2.50 12.24
N GLY A 13 8.66 2.58 11.61
CA GLY A 13 8.20 3.77 10.88
C GLY A 13 8.17 5.01 11.76
N PHE A 14 7.64 4.89 12.97
CA PHE A 14 7.63 5.96 13.97
C PHE A 14 9.05 6.41 14.35
N LEU A 15 9.94 5.46 14.66
CA LEU A 15 11.33 5.77 15.04
C LEU A 15 12.12 6.42 13.89
N ILE A 16 11.91 5.97 12.65
CA ILE A 16 12.49 6.57 11.45
C ILE A 16 11.99 8.01 11.29
N GLY A 17 10.68 8.23 11.45
CA GLY A 17 10.07 9.56 11.42
C GLY A 17 10.63 10.50 12.49
N LEU A 18 10.85 10.01 13.71
CA LEU A 18 11.51 10.78 14.78
C LEU A 18 12.94 11.18 14.41
N ARG A 19 13.70 10.31 13.73
CA ARG A 19 15.07 10.63 13.30
C ARG A 19 15.10 11.66 12.18
N ARG A 20 14.23 11.51 11.20
CA ARG A 20 14.12 12.41 10.03
C ARG A 20 13.55 13.78 10.38
N GLY A 21 12.67 13.85 11.38
CA GLY A 21 11.96 15.08 11.74
C GLY A 21 10.82 15.40 10.77
N PHE A 22 10.00 16.39 11.13
CA PHE A 22 8.72 16.64 10.47
C PHE A 22 8.84 17.00 8.97
N ILE A 23 9.76 17.90 8.59
CA ILE A 23 9.85 18.37 7.19
C ILE A 23 10.31 17.28 6.23
N LEU A 24 11.36 16.53 6.58
CA LEU A 24 11.77 15.41 5.73
C LEU A 24 10.69 14.34 5.66
N GLN A 25 10.02 14.07 6.77
CA GLN A 25 8.96 13.08 6.79
C GLN A 25 7.76 13.50 5.93
N LEU A 26 7.45 14.80 5.83
CA LEU A 26 6.47 15.30 4.86
C LEU A 26 6.90 15.02 3.42
N ILE A 27 8.17 15.20 3.07
CA ILE A 27 8.69 14.89 1.73
C ILE A 27 8.54 13.39 1.42
N HIS A 28 8.79 12.51 2.40
CA HIS A 28 8.56 11.08 2.21
C HIS A 28 7.07 10.76 2.02
N LEU A 29 6.20 11.44 2.78
CA LEU A 29 4.75 11.29 2.66
C LEU A 29 4.22 11.80 1.31
N THR A 30 4.75 12.90 0.75
CA THR A 30 4.38 13.32 -0.62
C THR A 30 4.76 12.24 -1.65
N GLY A 31 5.81 11.47 -1.38
CA GLY A 31 6.17 10.30 -2.19
C GLY A 31 5.13 9.20 -2.21
N PHE A 32 4.41 9.01 -1.10
CA PHE A 32 3.27 8.09 -1.08
C PHE A 32 2.18 8.58 -2.05
N VAL A 33 1.85 9.88 -2.00
CA VAL A 33 0.82 10.48 -2.85
C VAL A 33 1.23 10.42 -4.33
N VAL A 34 2.47 10.78 -4.66
CA VAL A 34 3.00 10.72 -6.03
C VAL A 34 3.00 9.29 -6.55
N ALA A 35 3.44 8.31 -5.75
CA ALA A 35 3.42 6.91 -6.13
C ALA A 35 1.99 6.39 -6.34
N PHE A 36 1.05 6.80 -5.50
CA PHE A 36 -0.37 6.45 -5.64
C PHE A 36 -0.95 7.02 -6.94
N ILE A 37 -0.68 8.30 -7.25
CA ILE A 37 -1.13 8.94 -8.49
C ILE A 37 -0.50 8.26 -9.71
N ALA A 38 0.81 7.98 -9.68
CA ALA A 38 1.47 7.27 -10.77
C ALA A 38 0.85 5.88 -11.00
N ALA A 39 0.61 5.13 -9.93
CA ALA A 39 -0.07 3.83 -10.01
C ALA A 39 -1.49 3.97 -10.55
N TYR A 40 -2.26 4.95 -10.09
CA TYR A 40 -3.61 5.28 -10.56
C TYR A 40 -3.64 5.59 -12.07
N VAL A 41 -2.64 6.31 -12.58
CA VAL A 41 -2.61 6.71 -13.99
C VAL A 41 -2.21 5.55 -14.90
N TYR A 42 -1.23 4.73 -14.48
CA TYR A 42 -0.57 3.77 -15.39
C TYR A 42 -0.94 2.30 -15.18
N TYR A 43 -1.73 1.94 -14.16
CA TYR A 43 -2.07 0.53 -13.92
C TYR A 43 -2.80 -0.13 -15.10
N ASN A 44 -3.70 0.59 -15.76
CA ASN A 44 -4.45 0.09 -16.92
C ASN A 44 -3.56 -0.23 -18.13
N ASP A 45 -2.44 0.47 -18.30
CA ASP A 45 -1.50 0.22 -19.39
C ASP A 45 -0.60 -1.00 -19.14
N LEU A 46 -0.34 -1.30 -17.86
CA LEU A 46 0.52 -2.41 -17.45
C LEU A 46 -0.28 -3.72 -17.27
N ALA A 47 -1.51 -3.66 -16.77
CA ALA A 47 -2.31 -4.84 -16.44
C ALA A 47 -2.45 -5.86 -17.59
N PRO A 48 -2.73 -5.46 -18.86
CA PRO A 48 -2.82 -6.42 -19.96
C PRO A 48 -1.50 -7.15 -20.26
N LYS A 49 -0.36 -6.49 -20.04
CA LYS A 49 0.98 -7.05 -20.29
C LYS A 49 1.34 -8.12 -19.26
N LEU A 50 0.80 -8.00 -18.04
CA LEU A 50 1.04 -8.96 -16.96
C LEU A 50 0.40 -10.33 -17.22
N LYS A 51 -0.64 -10.42 -18.06
CA LYS A 51 -1.28 -11.70 -18.43
C LYS A 51 -0.30 -12.72 -19.00
N LEU A 52 0.77 -12.25 -19.64
CA LEU A 52 1.79 -13.12 -20.24
C LEU A 52 2.87 -13.56 -19.24
N TRP A 53 3.00 -12.89 -18.10
CA TRP A 53 4.10 -13.10 -17.14
C TRP A 53 3.63 -13.73 -15.83
N ILE A 54 2.40 -13.42 -15.41
CA ILE A 54 1.83 -13.86 -14.13
C ILE A 54 0.55 -14.62 -14.44
N PRO A 55 0.51 -15.95 -14.32
CA PRO A 55 -0.70 -16.71 -14.56
C PRO A 55 -1.74 -16.41 -13.48
N PHE A 56 -3.00 -16.22 -13.89
CA PHE A 56 -4.11 -16.09 -12.94
C PHE A 56 -4.24 -17.38 -12.11
N PRO A 57 -4.28 -17.31 -10.77
CA PRO A 57 -4.41 -18.49 -9.93
C PRO A 57 -5.74 -19.19 -10.19
N SER A 58 -5.74 -20.53 -10.27
CA SER A 58 -6.98 -21.30 -10.35
C SER A 58 -7.74 -21.15 -9.05
N LEU A 59 -8.76 -20.30 -9.05
CA LEU A 59 -9.73 -20.21 -7.97
C LEU A 59 -10.49 -21.54 -7.90
N GLY A 60 -10.21 -22.36 -6.88
CA GLY A 60 -11.03 -23.54 -6.59
C GLY A 60 -12.50 -23.14 -6.38
N ASP A 61 -13.43 -24.07 -6.61
CA ASP A 61 -14.88 -23.81 -6.60
C ASP A 61 -15.44 -23.24 -5.27
N SER A 62 -14.64 -23.24 -4.19
CA SER A 62 -14.99 -22.82 -2.84
C SER A 62 -14.40 -21.47 -2.39
N GLY A 63 -13.71 -20.72 -3.26
CA GLY A 63 -13.06 -19.48 -2.84
C GLY A 63 -14.06 -18.41 -2.39
N ALA A 64 -14.02 -18.02 -1.10
CA ALA A 64 -14.81 -16.91 -0.53
C ALA A 64 -14.72 -15.61 -1.36
N VAL A 65 -13.63 -15.45 -2.11
CA VAL A 65 -13.37 -14.38 -3.08
C VAL A 65 -14.37 -14.38 -4.26
N LYS A 66 -14.77 -15.55 -4.78
CA LYS A 66 -15.74 -15.69 -5.88
C LYS A 66 -17.18 -15.36 -5.46
N SER A 67 -17.49 -15.53 -4.17
CA SER A 67 -18.78 -15.15 -3.58
C SER A 67 -18.82 -13.69 -3.12
N PHE A 68 -17.67 -13.09 -2.78
CA PHE A 68 -17.58 -11.69 -2.33
C PHE A 68 -17.54 -10.69 -3.51
N PHE A 69 -17.09 -11.14 -4.68
CA PHE A 69 -17.00 -10.35 -5.90
C PHE A 69 -17.65 -11.16 -7.03
N ASP A 70 -18.69 -10.63 -7.70
CA ASP A 70 -19.67 -11.28 -8.60
C ASP A 70 -19.15 -12.08 -9.82
N GLY A 71 -18.06 -12.84 -9.69
CA GLY A 71 -17.42 -13.73 -10.67
C GLY A 71 -16.87 -13.06 -11.94
N THR A 72 -17.47 -11.96 -12.35
CA THR A 72 -17.21 -11.20 -13.55
C THR A 72 -16.13 -10.16 -13.29
N GLY A 73 -15.04 -10.20 -14.06
CA GLY A 73 -13.92 -9.25 -13.94
C GLY A 73 -12.92 -9.53 -12.83
N LEU A 74 -12.99 -10.68 -12.13
CA LEU A 74 -11.99 -11.09 -11.14
C LEU A 74 -10.58 -11.22 -11.73
N ASP A 75 -10.50 -11.70 -12.97
CA ASP A 75 -9.24 -11.79 -13.72
C ASP A 75 -8.66 -10.40 -13.96
N MET A 76 -9.47 -9.45 -14.46
CA MET A 76 -9.02 -8.08 -14.71
C MET A 76 -8.68 -7.34 -13.42
N ALA A 77 -9.50 -7.48 -12.36
CA ALA A 77 -9.23 -6.88 -11.06
C ALA A 77 -7.91 -7.39 -10.45
N TYR A 78 -7.60 -8.68 -10.61
CA TYR A 78 -6.32 -9.26 -10.20
C TYR A 78 -5.13 -8.61 -10.91
N TYR A 79 -5.18 -8.52 -12.25
CA TYR A 79 -4.11 -7.88 -13.01
C TYR A 79 -3.99 -6.38 -12.73
N ASN A 80 -5.11 -5.69 -12.53
CA ASN A 80 -5.15 -4.27 -12.16
C ASN A 80 -4.51 -4.03 -10.79
N ALA A 81 -4.82 -4.88 -9.81
CA ALA A 81 -4.24 -4.79 -8.47
C ALA A 81 -2.71 -5.03 -8.49
N ILE A 82 -2.24 -6.01 -9.25
CA ILE A 82 -0.80 -6.29 -9.38
C ILE A 82 -0.10 -5.16 -10.14
N ALA A 83 -0.68 -4.68 -11.24
CA ALA A 83 -0.13 -3.56 -11.99
C ALA A 83 -0.01 -2.30 -11.12
N PHE A 84 -1.07 -1.99 -10.38
CA PHE A 84 -1.07 -0.89 -9.41
C PHE A 84 0.04 -1.09 -8.38
N ALA A 85 0.17 -2.28 -7.79
CA ALA A 85 1.20 -2.59 -6.81
C ALA A 85 2.62 -2.38 -7.37
N ILE A 86 2.91 -2.93 -8.54
CA ILE A 86 4.23 -2.82 -9.19
C ILE A 86 4.59 -1.35 -9.40
N ILE A 87 3.67 -0.56 -9.96
CA ILE A 87 3.93 0.85 -10.27
C ILE A 87 4.04 1.67 -8.98
N PHE A 88 3.17 1.41 -8.00
CA PHE A 88 3.19 2.07 -6.71
C PHE A 88 4.54 1.84 -6.01
N PHE A 89 4.98 0.59 -5.87
CA PHE A 89 6.25 0.29 -5.22
C PHE A 89 7.44 0.81 -6.01
N ALA A 90 7.44 0.70 -7.35
CA ALA A 90 8.51 1.25 -8.18
C ALA A 90 8.62 2.77 -8.02
N ALA A 91 7.52 3.50 -8.18
CA ALA A 91 7.49 4.96 -8.00
C ALA A 91 7.85 5.36 -6.57
N LYS A 92 7.40 4.59 -5.57
CA LYS A 92 7.71 4.85 -4.17
C LYS A 92 9.19 4.66 -3.85
N ILE A 93 9.82 3.62 -4.39
CA ILE A 93 11.26 3.38 -4.26
C ILE A 93 12.05 4.51 -4.91
N VAL A 94 11.69 4.91 -6.14
CA VAL A 94 12.32 6.04 -6.83
C VAL A 94 12.19 7.32 -6.01
N TRP A 95 10.99 7.62 -5.49
CA TRP A 95 10.80 8.79 -4.63
C TRP A 95 11.60 8.70 -3.34
N GLN A 96 11.70 7.51 -2.75
CA GLN A 96 12.48 7.32 -1.52
C GLN A 96 13.97 7.58 -1.73
N MET A 97 14.51 7.23 -2.90
CA MET A 97 15.88 7.60 -3.29
C MET A 97 16.04 9.12 -3.42
N ILE A 98 15.07 9.81 -4.03
CA ILE A 98 15.10 11.29 -4.13
C ILE A 98 14.97 11.94 -2.74
N GLY A 99 14.07 11.43 -1.91
CA GLY A 99 13.84 11.92 -0.56
C GLY A 99 15.07 11.76 0.34
N SER A 100 15.77 10.62 0.25
CA SER A 100 16.99 10.39 1.04
C SER A 100 18.14 11.32 0.63
N MET A 101 18.20 11.76 -0.63
CA MET A 101 19.15 12.79 -1.04
C MET A 101 18.90 14.13 -0.34
N LEU A 102 17.70 14.37 0.18
CA LEU A 102 17.34 15.57 0.92
C LEU A 102 17.58 15.42 2.43
N ASP A 103 18.03 14.26 2.92
CA ASP A 103 18.22 14.02 4.37
C ASP A 103 19.23 14.99 5.02
N PHE A 104 20.13 15.60 4.25
CA PHE A 104 21.04 16.64 4.73
C PHE A 104 20.27 17.87 5.25
N ILE A 105 19.07 18.14 4.73
CA ILE A 105 18.23 19.28 5.11
C ILE A 105 17.85 19.19 6.60
N ALA A 106 17.61 17.99 7.15
CA ALA A 106 17.34 17.84 8.59
C ALA A 106 18.51 18.20 9.51
N HIS A 107 19.73 18.33 8.98
CA HIS A 107 20.88 18.72 9.78
C HIS A 107 20.95 20.24 10.01
N LEU A 108 20.17 21.03 9.26
CA LEU A 108 20.12 22.48 9.41
C LEU A 108 19.48 22.88 10.76
N PRO A 109 20.09 23.82 11.51
CA PRO A 109 19.68 24.15 12.87
C PRO A 109 18.23 24.67 12.99
N ILE A 110 17.72 25.35 11.95
CA ILE A 110 16.34 25.86 11.90
C ILE A 110 15.32 24.71 11.85
N LEU A 111 15.67 23.61 11.18
CA LEU A 111 14.79 22.44 11.01
C LEU A 111 14.80 21.51 12.21
N LYS A 112 15.87 21.55 13.02
CA LYS A 112 15.96 20.85 14.31
C LYS A 112 14.98 21.39 15.35
N SER A 113 14.52 22.64 15.22
CA SER A 113 13.52 23.22 16.12
C SER A 113 12.10 22.71 15.84
N LEU A 114 11.84 22.15 14.66
CA LEU A 114 10.52 21.64 14.32
C LEU A 114 10.23 20.33 15.05
N ASN A 115 8.97 20.13 15.44
CA ASN A 115 8.59 19.09 16.39
C ASN A 115 8.98 17.67 15.91
N ARG A 116 9.98 17.08 16.58
CA ARG A 116 10.45 15.72 16.33
C ARG A 116 9.32 14.70 16.42
N TRP A 117 8.37 14.90 17.34
CA TRP A 117 7.17 14.07 17.47
C TRP A 117 6.27 14.11 16.24
N GLY A 118 6.17 15.27 15.58
CA GLY A 118 5.45 15.38 14.32
C GLY A 118 6.07 14.51 13.24
N GLY A 119 7.40 14.46 13.17
CA GLY A 119 8.11 13.50 12.31
C GLY A 119 7.76 12.05 12.65
N GLY A 120 7.73 11.69 13.93
CA GLY A 120 7.32 10.34 14.36
C GLY A 120 5.90 9.97 13.92
N ILE A 121 4.93 10.86 14.15
CA ILE A 121 3.52 10.65 13.77
C ILE A 121 3.39 10.49 12.25
N LEU A 122 4.05 11.34 11.47
CA LEU A 122 4.04 11.22 10.01
C LEU A 122 4.76 9.96 9.52
N GLY A 123 5.79 9.48 10.24
CA GLY A 123 6.48 8.22 9.99
C GLY A 123 5.59 7.01 10.23
N PHE A 124 4.86 7.03 11.34
CA PHE A 124 3.83 6.05 11.62
C PHE A 124 2.75 6.06 10.52
N LEU A 125 2.25 7.23 10.14
CA LEU A 125 1.21 7.37 9.12
C LEU A 125 1.68 6.87 7.75
N GLU A 126 2.89 7.23 7.32
CA GLU A 126 3.45 6.74 6.06
C GLU A 126 3.49 5.21 6.03
N VAL A 127 4.04 4.59 7.08
CA VAL A 127 4.16 3.14 7.15
C VAL A 127 2.80 2.46 7.30
N TYR A 128 1.88 3.04 8.06
CA TYR A 128 0.49 2.58 8.15
C TYR A 128 -0.15 2.50 6.77
N LEU A 129 -0.01 3.55 5.95
CA LEU A 129 -0.57 3.60 4.60
C LEU A 129 0.07 2.57 3.66
N ILE A 130 1.38 2.35 3.76
CA ILE A 130 2.08 1.32 2.97
C ILE A 130 1.59 -0.07 3.37
N ILE A 131 1.51 -0.38 4.67
CA ILE A 131 1.00 -1.66 5.17
C ILE A 131 -0.44 -1.87 4.71
N PHE A 132 -1.29 -0.84 4.80
CA PHE A 132 -2.67 -0.90 4.32
C PHE A 132 -2.73 -1.33 2.85
N ILE A 133 -1.93 -0.72 1.96
CA ILE A 133 -1.91 -1.09 0.54
C ILE A 133 -1.45 -2.54 0.35
N VAL A 134 -0.39 -2.97 1.05
CA VAL A 134 0.11 -4.36 1.00
C VAL A 134 -0.99 -5.34 1.44
N LEU A 135 -1.62 -5.09 2.58
CA LEU A 135 -2.67 -5.95 3.12
C LEU A 135 -3.90 -5.97 2.22
N TYR A 136 -4.28 -4.83 1.64
CA TYR A 136 -5.42 -4.78 0.74
C TYR A 136 -5.17 -5.60 -0.55
N ILE A 137 -3.96 -5.51 -1.13
CA ILE A 137 -3.58 -6.36 -2.26
C ILE A 137 -3.55 -7.84 -1.83
N ALA A 138 -3.00 -8.14 -0.66
CA ALA A 138 -2.94 -9.49 -0.12
C ALA A 138 -4.32 -10.11 0.12
N ALA A 139 -5.30 -9.31 0.57
CA ALA A 139 -6.69 -9.74 0.77
C ALA A 139 -7.37 -10.20 -0.53
N LEU A 140 -6.93 -9.69 -1.69
CA LEU A 140 -7.44 -10.10 -2.99
C LEU A 140 -6.83 -11.40 -3.50
N LEU A 141 -5.70 -11.83 -2.93
CA LEU A 141 -5.04 -13.06 -3.35
C LEU A 141 -5.79 -14.26 -2.74
N PRO A 142 -6.29 -15.19 -3.56
CA PRO A 142 -6.98 -16.40 -3.12
C PRO A 142 -5.98 -17.47 -2.68
N VAL A 143 -5.05 -17.12 -1.80
CA VAL A 143 -3.96 -18.00 -1.37
C VAL A 143 -4.13 -18.27 0.12
N GLU A 144 -4.36 -19.53 0.49
CA GLU A 144 -4.61 -19.93 1.88
C GLU A 144 -3.49 -19.47 2.83
N SER A 145 -2.23 -19.59 2.40
CA SER A 145 -1.07 -19.15 3.18
C SER A 145 -0.99 -17.63 3.42
N VAL A 146 -1.79 -16.84 2.70
CA VAL A 146 -1.93 -15.39 2.89
C VAL A 146 -3.22 -15.07 3.65
N GLN A 147 -4.32 -15.74 3.33
CA GLN A 147 -5.63 -15.48 3.95
C GLN A 147 -5.71 -15.92 5.41
N GLU A 148 -5.14 -17.07 5.76
CA GLU A 148 -5.17 -17.59 7.14
C GLU A 148 -4.48 -16.62 8.13
N PRO A 149 -3.23 -16.16 7.91
CA PRO A 149 -2.61 -15.17 8.79
C PRO A 149 -3.34 -13.82 8.86
N MET A 150 -4.06 -13.43 7.79
CA MET A 150 -4.81 -12.18 7.73
C MET A 150 -6.11 -12.25 8.51
N ASN A 151 -6.84 -13.36 8.41
CA ASN A 151 -8.11 -13.56 9.13
C ASN A 151 -7.89 -13.70 10.63
N ASP A 152 -6.74 -14.25 11.05
CA ASP A 152 -6.38 -14.38 12.47
C ASP A 152 -5.81 -13.08 13.08
N SER A 153 -5.55 -12.05 12.27
CA SER A 153 -4.88 -10.82 12.70
C SER A 153 -5.87 -9.68 12.90
N PHE A 154 -6.04 -9.28 14.17
CA PHE A 154 -6.89 -8.15 14.55
C PHE A 154 -6.44 -6.83 13.89
N LEU A 155 -5.12 -6.60 13.80
CA LEU A 155 -4.59 -5.40 13.17
C LEU A 155 -4.76 -5.41 11.66
N ALA A 156 -4.52 -6.55 11.00
CA ALA A 156 -4.70 -6.64 9.55
C ALA A 156 -6.16 -6.42 9.15
N GLU A 157 -7.08 -7.13 9.83
CA GLU A 157 -8.51 -6.96 9.66
C GLU A 157 -8.94 -5.51 9.97
N GLY A 158 -8.48 -4.97 11.09
CA GLY A 158 -8.77 -3.60 11.51
C GLY A 158 -8.28 -2.54 10.53
N MET A 159 -7.08 -2.68 9.95
CA MET A 159 -6.54 -1.74 8.97
C MET A 159 -7.35 -1.74 7.67
N VAL A 160 -7.69 -2.93 7.15
CA VAL A 160 -8.44 -3.08 5.89
C VAL A 160 -9.89 -2.57 6.04
N LYS A 161 -10.53 -2.86 7.17
CA LYS A 161 -11.93 -2.45 7.42
C LYS A 161 -12.08 -0.99 7.82
N ASN A 162 -11.18 -0.44 8.62
CA ASN A 162 -11.32 0.92 9.19
C ASN A 162 -10.70 2.03 8.33
N THR A 163 -10.20 1.72 7.12
CA THR A 163 -9.72 2.74 6.15
C THR A 163 -10.64 2.84 4.91
N PRO A 164 -11.95 3.11 5.09
CA PRO A 164 -12.95 2.96 4.03
C PRO A 164 -12.74 3.91 2.85
N PHE A 165 -12.14 5.09 3.06
CA PHE A 165 -11.88 6.03 1.97
C PHE A 165 -10.90 5.45 0.93
N LEU A 166 -9.78 4.87 1.38
CA LEU A 166 -8.86 4.19 0.47
C LEU A 166 -9.48 2.91 -0.10
N SER A 167 -10.14 2.10 0.74
CA SER A 167 -10.81 0.87 0.28
C SER A 167 -11.83 1.14 -0.83
N GLY A 168 -12.58 2.24 -0.73
CA GLY A 168 -13.53 2.69 -1.74
C GLY A 168 -12.85 3.12 -3.05
N LYS A 169 -11.81 3.95 -2.97
CA LYS A 169 -11.05 4.39 -4.15
C LYS A 169 -10.34 3.25 -4.86
N VAL A 170 -9.80 2.31 -4.11
CA VAL A 170 -9.15 1.12 -4.65
C VAL A 170 -10.18 0.18 -5.29
N LYS A 171 -11.37 0.02 -4.69
CA LYS A 171 -12.47 -0.74 -5.29
C LYS A 171 -12.97 -0.10 -6.60
N GLU A 172 -13.12 1.22 -6.62
CA GLU A 172 -13.47 1.98 -7.83
C GLU A 172 -12.46 1.73 -8.96
N LEU A 173 -11.17 1.86 -8.65
CA LEU A 173 -10.06 1.66 -9.59
C LEU A 173 -10.06 0.28 -10.25
N TRP A 174 -10.26 -0.76 -9.45
CA TRP A 174 -10.03 -2.13 -9.93
C TRP A 174 -11.26 -2.80 -10.49
N PHE A 175 -12.47 -2.33 -10.12
CA PHE A 175 -13.73 -2.99 -10.49
C PHE A 175 -14.69 -2.15 -11.34
N GLN A 176 -14.62 -0.81 -11.32
CA GLN A 176 -15.66 0.02 -11.95
C GLN A 176 -15.45 0.33 -13.45
N TYR A 177 -14.33 -0.07 -14.07
CA TYR A 177 -14.12 0.09 -15.51
C TYR A 177 -14.91 -0.93 -16.37
N THR A 178 -15.93 -1.56 -15.82
CA THR A 178 -16.79 -2.53 -16.52
C THR A 178 -18.14 -1.94 -16.98
N ALA A 179 -18.39 -0.64 -16.77
CA ALA A 179 -19.67 0.01 -17.08
C ALA A 179 -19.56 1.20 -18.07
N SER A 180 -18.63 1.15 -19.03
CA SER A 180 -18.59 2.08 -20.17
C SER A 180 -18.06 1.40 -21.42
#